data_AF-A0A968YRR7-F1
#
_entry.id   AF-A0A968YRR7-F1
#
_cell.length_a   1.000
_cell.length_b   1.000
_cell.length_c   1.000
_cell.angle_alpha   90.00
_cell.angle_beta   90.00
_cell.angle_gamma   90.00
#
_symmetry.space_group_name_H-M   'P 1'
#
loop_
_entity.id
_entity.type
_entity.pdbx_description
1 polymer ?
#
loop_
_entity_poly.entity_id
_entity_poly.type
_entity_poly.pdbx_seq_one_letter_code
_entity_poly.pdbx_strand_id
1 'polypeptide(L)'
;MEEPPSALQTGDRVLQPSVTLAYLRDAVPKARLVGVQSYPAAQTLLDRAEVQAIAGDRIVLSNLAQHHSQYLFYPIPLTVQPLAIALSKGVKYESLRNSVNQTLQRWQQQGWLEAQRRHWGLP
;
A
#
# COMPACT_ATOMS: atom_id res chain seq x y z
N MET A 1 11.00 -11.90 -36.28
CA MET A 1 9.54 -11.71 -36.23
C MET A 1 9.10 -12.45 -34.98
N GLU A 2 9.22 -11.79 -33.84
CA GLU A 2 8.93 -12.39 -32.53
C GLU A 2 7.46 -12.14 -32.21
N GLU A 3 6.75 -13.20 -31.86
CA GLU A 3 5.34 -13.16 -31.50
C GLU A 3 5.10 -12.26 -30.27
N PRO A 4 4.00 -11.50 -30.24
CA PRO A 4 3.63 -10.74 -29.05
C PRO A 4 3.26 -11.69 -27.91
N PRO A 5 3.67 -11.43 -26.65
CA PRO A 5 3.24 -12.24 -25.53
C PRO A 5 1.72 -12.17 -25.41
N SER A 6 1.15 -13.38 -25.48
CA SER A 6 -0.26 -13.72 -25.45
C SER A 6 -1.06 -12.94 -24.41
N ALA A 7 -2.25 -12.51 -24.84
CA ALA A 7 -3.26 -11.83 -24.03
C ALA A 7 -3.52 -12.58 -22.72
N LEU A 8 -3.30 -11.90 -21.59
CA LEU A 8 -3.79 -12.40 -20.31
C LEU A 8 -5.29 -12.12 -20.23
N GLN A 9 -6.03 -13.22 -20.35
CA GLN A 9 -7.48 -13.31 -20.30
C GLN A 9 -8.06 -12.75 -18.98
N THR A 10 -9.27 -12.22 -19.11
CA THR A 10 -10.12 -11.64 -18.08
C THR A 10 -10.42 -12.61 -16.94
N GLY A 11 -10.11 -12.19 -15.70
CA GLY A 11 -10.44 -12.91 -14.46
C GLY A 11 -9.18 -13.19 -13.63
N ASP A 12 -9.25 -13.03 -12.31
CA ASP A 12 -8.30 -13.66 -11.37
C ASP A 12 -6.87 -13.09 -11.28
N ARG A 13 -6.75 -11.77 -11.11
CA ARG A 13 -5.60 -11.22 -10.37
C ARG A 13 -6.12 -10.54 -9.12
N VAL A 14 -6.17 -11.33 -8.05
CA VAL A 14 -6.45 -10.88 -6.69
C VAL A 14 -5.20 -10.15 -6.21
N LEU A 15 -5.26 -8.82 -6.09
CA LEU A 15 -4.51 -8.16 -5.01
C LEU A 15 -4.87 -8.96 -3.75
N GLN A 16 -3.89 -9.51 -3.03
CA GLN A 16 -4.09 -10.07 -1.69
C GLN A 16 -5.23 -9.32 -1.00
N PRO A 17 -6.24 -9.99 -0.42
CA PRO A 17 -7.48 -9.34 0.04
C PRO A 17 -7.14 -8.07 0.79
N SER A 18 -7.22 -6.95 0.08
CA SER A 18 -6.76 -5.65 0.53
C SER A 18 -8.02 -4.90 0.82
N VAL A 19 -8.06 -4.28 1.99
CA VAL A 19 -9.20 -3.47 2.40
C VAL A 19 -9.46 -2.35 1.36
N THR A 20 -8.42 -1.91 0.66
CA THR A 20 -8.49 -1.01 -0.51
C THR A 20 -9.50 -1.46 -1.58
N LEU A 21 -9.62 -2.76 -1.86
CA LEU A 21 -10.52 -3.27 -2.90
C LEU A 21 -12.00 -3.03 -2.55
N ALA A 22 -12.35 -3.19 -1.28
CA ALA A 22 -13.72 -2.94 -0.80
C ALA A 22 -14.08 -1.47 -0.94
N TYR A 23 -13.17 -0.57 -0.54
CA TYR A 23 -13.36 0.88 -0.67
C TYR A 23 -13.43 1.34 -2.14
N LEU A 24 -12.63 0.76 -3.04
CA LEU A 24 -12.67 1.11 -4.46
C LEU A 24 -14.00 0.75 -5.12
N ARG A 25 -14.59 -0.39 -4.78
CA ARG A 25 -15.89 -0.79 -5.33
C ARG A 25 -17.01 0.17 -4.94
N ASP A 26 -16.92 0.76 -3.76
CA ASP A 26 -17.87 1.75 -3.26
C ASP A 26 -17.61 3.15 -3.86
N ALA A 27 -16.35 3.60 -3.83
CA ALA A 27 -15.98 4.96 -4.24
C ALA A 27 -16.01 5.16 -5.77
N VAL A 28 -15.66 4.13 -6.56
CA VAL A 28 -15.56 4.21 -8.02
C VAL A 28 -16.21 2.97 -8.69
N PRO A 29 -17.53 2.78 -8.54
CA PRO A 29 -18.21 1.54 -8.95
C PRO A 29 -18.14 1.28 -10.47
N LYS A 30 -17.89 2.31 -11.27
CA LYS A 30 -17.77 2.22 -12.73
C LYS A 30 -16.34 1.99 -13.22
N ALA A 31 -15.34 2.04 -12.33
CA ALA A 31 -13.96 1.84 -12.72
C ALA A 31 -13.67 0.35 -12.98
N ARG A 32 -12.93 0.06 -14.05
CA ARG A 32 -12.37 -1.28 -14.25
C ARG A 32 -11.20 -1.47 -13.30
N LEU A 33 -11.36 -2.38 -12.34
CA LEU A 33 -10.31 -2.70 -11.38
C LEU A 33 -9.37 -3.75 -11.98
N VAL A 34 -8.08 -3.44 -12.00
CA VAL A 34 -7.00 -4.36 -12.43
C VAL A 34 -6.17 -4.71 -11.21
N GLY A 35 -6.17 -5.97 -10.81
CA GLY A 35 -5.33 -6.41 -9.70
C GLY A 35 -3.92 -6.79 -10.16
N VAL A 36 -2.96 -6.50 -9.29
CA VAL A 36 -1.53 -6.72 -9.50
C VAL A 36 -0.92 -7.37 -8.27
N GLN A 37 0.23 -8.02 -8.42
CA GLN A 37 0.88 -8.78 -7.34
C GLN A 37 1.89 -7.94 -6.55
N SER A 38 2.23 -6.73 -7.00
CA SER A 38 3.21 -5.86 -6.34
C SER A 38 3.08 -4.41 -6.79
N TYR A 39 3.61 -3.48 -5.99
CA TYR A 39 3.67 -2.06 -6.33
C TYR A 39 4.53 -1.76 -7.58
N PRO A 40 5.70 -2.41 -7.81
CA PRO A 40 6.44 -2.24 -9.06
C PRO A 40 5.67 -2.70 -10.30
N ALA A 41 4.85 -3.77 -10.17
CA ALA A 41 3.98 -4.20 -11.26
C ALA A 41 2.88 -3.17 -11.54
N ALA A 42 2.31 -2.56 -10.50
CA ALA A 42 1.36 -1.46 -10.62
C ALA A 42 1.97 -0.26 -11.35
N GLN A 43 3.18 0.14 -10.95
CA GLN A 43 3.92 1.23 -11.56
C GLN A 43 4.17 0.99 -13.05
N THR A 44 4.61 -0.23 -13.43
CA THR A 44 4.84 -0.59 -14.83
C THR A 44 3.58 -0.39 -15.70
N LEU A 45 2.40 -0.75 -15.18
CA LEU A 45 1.14 -0.54 -15.90
C LEU A 45 0.78 0.94 -16.03
N LEU A 46 1.06 1.72 -14.99
CA LEU A 46 0.82 3.17 -15.00
C LEU A 46 1.73 3.88 -16.00
N ASP A 47 3.03 3.51 -16.04
CA ASP A 47 4.02 4.08 -16.97
C ASP A 47 3.71 3.76 -18.44
N ARG A 48 3.07 2.63 -18.70
CA ARG A 48 2.60 2.23 -20.04
C ARG A 48 1.22 2.80 -20.40
N ALA A 49 0.63 3.61 -19.52
CA ALA A 49 -0.74 4.11 -19.63
C ALA A 49 -1.80 3.01 -19.79
N GLU A 50 -1.52 1.79 -19.32
CA GLU A 50 -2.48 0.68 -19.31
C GLU A 50 -3.52 0.83 -18.18
N VAL A 51 -3.18 1.61 -17.15
CA VAL A 51 -4.09 2.04 -16.08
C VAL A 51 -3.99 3.55 -15.89
N GLN A 52 -5.08 4.18 -15.42
CA GLN A 52 -5.14 5.63 -15.19
C GLN A 52 -4.68 6.04 -13.80
N ALA A 53 -4.73 5.13 -12.82
CA ALA A 53 -4.38 5.39 -11.43
C ALA A 53 -4.00 4.09 -10.70
N ILE A 54 -3.22 4.23 -9.62
CA ILE A 54 -2.91 3.17 -8.68
C ILE A 54 -3.54 3.53 -7.33
N ALA A 55 -4.20 2.55 -6.70
CA ALA A 55 -4.72 2.67 -5.35
C ALA A 55 -4.02 1.66 -4.43
N GLY A 56 -3.57 2.13 -3.27
CA GLY A 56 -2.82 1.34 -2.30
C GLY A 56 -2.36 2.17 -1.11
N ASP A 57 -1.48 1.63 -0.29
CA ASP A 57 -1.02 2.29 0.93
C ASP A 57 -0.25 3.56 0.62
N ARG A 58 -0.68 4.67 1.26
CA ARG A 58 -0.06 5.98 1.05
C ARG A 58 1.43 5.98 1.39
N ILE A 59 1.87 5.20 2.38
CA ILE A 59 3.29 5.06 2.74
C ILE A 59 4.11 4.50 1.57
N VAL A 60 3.60 3.47 0.90
CA VAL A 60 4.31 2.85 -0.24
C VAL A 60 4.26 3.76 -1.45
N LEU A 61 3.10 4.35 -1.74
CA LEU A 61 2.94 5.28 -2.85
C LEU A 61 3.72 6.58 -2.65
N SER A 62 3.98 7.02 -1.41
CA SER A 62 4.80 8.21 -1.13
C SER A 62 6.23 8.02 -1.61
N ASN A 63 6.80 6.83 -1.43
CA ASN A 63 8.13 6.53 -1.96
C ASN A 63 8.13 6.58 -3.50
N LEU A 64 7.08 6.06 -4.14
CA LEU A 64 6.93 6.11 -5.59
C LEU A 64 6.85 7.57 -6.10
N ALA A 65 6.00 8.39 -5.48
CA ALA A 65 5.81 9.79 -5.86
C ALA A 65 7.07 10.65 -5.60
N GLN A 66 7.88 10.32 -4.59
CA GLN A 66 9.15 11.00 -4.33
C GLN A 66 10.16 10.85 -5.47
N HIS A 67 10.17 9.69 -6.14
CA HIS A 67 11.11 9.41 -7.24
C HIS A 67 10.57 9.81 -8.62
N HIS A 68 9.27 10.13 -8.72
CA HIS A 68 8.59 10.36 -9.98
C HIS A 68 7.62 11.56 -9.87
N SER A 69 8.15 12.75 -10.13
CA SER A 69 7.42 14.03 -10.02
C SER A 69 6.16 14.13 -10.89
N GLN A 70 6.01 13.26 -11.90
CA GLN A 70 4.80 13.19 -12.72
C GLN A 70 3.59 12.59 -12.01
N TYR A 71 3.77 11.89 -10.89
CA TYR A 71 2.66 11.29 -10.16
C TYR A 71 2.09 12.27 -9.15
N LEU A 72 0.76 12.37 -9.15
CA LEU A 72 0.02 13.20 -8.21
C LEU A 72 -0.86 12.31 -7.34
N PHE A 73 -0.92 12.65 -6.05
CA PHE A 73 -1.90 12.05 -5.16
C PHE A 73 -3.28 12.65 -5.40
N TYR A 74 -4.29 11.79 -5.37
CA TYR A 74 -5.66 12.25 -5.20
C TYR A 74 -5.78 12.94 -3.82
N PRO A 75 -6.40 14.13 -3.72
CA PRO A 75 -6.31 14.98 -2.52
C PRO A 75 -7.01 14.39 -1.29
N ILE A 76 -7.96 13.47 -1.49
CA ILE A 76 -8.74 12.86 -0.41
C ILE A 76 -8.35 11.38 -0.28
N PRO A 77 -7.90 10.91 0.90
CA PRO A 77 -7.63 9.49 1.10
C PRO A 77 -8.92 8.68 0.99
N LEU A 78 -8.89 7.54 0.29
CA LEU A 78 -10.03 6.62 0.18
C LEU A 78 -10.41 6.02 1.54
N THR A 79 -9.41 5.77 2.39
CA THR A 79 -9.57 5.28 3.76
C THR A 79 -8.30 5.57 4.56
N VAL A 80 -8.38 5.50 5.89
CA VAL A 80 -7.24 5.58 6.80
C VAL A 80 -7.19 4.29 7.61
N GLN A 81 -6.08 3.57 7.51
CA GLN A 81 -5.88 2.32 8.24
C GLN A 81 -4.63 2.40 9.11
N PRO A 82 -4.73 2.15 10.43
CA PRO A 82 -3.56 2.09 11.28
C PRO A 82 -2.72 0.86 10.93
N LEU A 83 -1.40 1.06 10.77
CA LEU A 83 -0.46 -0.04 10.65
C LEU A 83 -0.16 -0.64 12.03
N ALA A 84 -0.04 -1.96 12.09
CA ALA A 84 0.29 -2.69 13.31
C ALA A 84 1.32 -3.79 13.01
N ILE A 85 2.09 -4.15 14.04
CA ILE A 85 3.00 -5.29 13.98
C ILE A 85 2.19 -6.55 14.28
N ALA A 86 2.02 -7.40 13.27
CA ALA A 86 1.36 -8.69 13.44
C ALA A 86 2.27 -9.65 14.22
N LEU A 87 1.73 -10.24 15.28
CA LEU A 87 2.42 -11.24 16.10
C LEU A 87 1.64 -12.56 16.08
N SER A 88 2.35 -13.67 16.18
CA SER A 88 1.73 -14.99 16.29
C SER A 88 0.80 -15.07 17.50
N LYS A 89 -0.37 -15.68 17.32
CA LYS A 89 -1.36 -15.87 18.39
C LYS A 89 -0.83 -16.84 19.45
N GLY A 90 -1.19 -16.58 20.71
CA GLY A 90 -0.96 -17.50 21.84
C GLY A 90 -0.12 -16.89 22.97
N VAL A 91 -0.35 -17.37 24.18
CA VAL A 91 0.29 -16.88 25.42
C VAL A 91 1.82 -17.01 25.42
N LYS A 92 2.37 -17.95 24.65
CA LYS A 92 3.83 -18.12 24.51
C LYS A 92 4.55 -16.90 23.93
N TYR A 93 3.83 -15.98 23.27
CA TYR A 93 4.38 -14.75 22.70
C TYR A 93 4.03 -13.49 23.51
N GLU A 94 3.45 -13.63 24.71
CA GLU A 94 3.01 -12.50 25.52
C GLU A 94 4.18 -11.59 25.93
N SER A 95 5.30 -12.17 26.35
CA SER A 95 6.51 -11.40 26.68
C SER A 95 7.02 -10.58 25.48
N LEU A 96 7.02 -11.17 24.28
CA LEU A 96 7.40 -10.48 23.05
C LEU A 96 6.43 -9.34 22.74
N ARG A 97 5.11 -9.60 22.79
CA ARG A 97 4.08 -8.59 22.57
C ARG A 97 4.23 -7.41 23.54
N ASN A 98 4.48 -7.70 24.82
CA ASN A 98 4.67 -6.67 25.84
C ASN A 98 5.94 -5.85 25.56
N SER A 99 7.04 -6.50 25.19
CA SER A 99 8.30 -5.82 24.84
C SER A 99 8.16 -4.92 23.61
N VAL A 100 7.47 -5.40 22.56
CA VAL A 100 7.17 -4.61 21.35
C VAL A 100 6.34 -3.38 21.72
N ASN A 101 5.23 -3.57 22.45
CA ASN A 101 4.36 -2.46 22.83
C ASN A 101 5.07 -1.42 23.70
N GLN A 102 5.84 -1.85 24.70
CA GLN A 102 6.61 -0.94 25.55
C GLN A 102 7.67 -0.17 24.74
N THR A 103 8.31 -0.82 23.77
CA THR A 103 9.29 -0.16 22.89
C THR A 103 8.62 0.88 21.99
N LEU A 104 7.49 0.55 21.36
CA LEU A 104 6.72 1.49 20.56
C LEU A 104 6.26 2.69 21.38
N GLN A 105 5.79 2.46 22.61
CA GLN A 105 5.37 3.53 23.52
C GLN A 105 6.54 4.46 23.88
N ARG A 106 7.72 3.89 24.21
CA ARG A 106 8.92 4.69 24.47
C ARG A 106 9.33 5.52 23.25
N TRP A 107 9.37 4.92 22.07
CA TRP A 107 9.72 5.63 20.83
C TRP A 107 8.72 6.74 20.47
N GLN A 108 7.44 6.54 20.76
CA GLN A 108 6.42 7.58 20.61
C GLN A 108 6.70 8.74 21.58
N GLN A 109 6.92 8.46 22.87
CA GLN A 109 7.19 9.46 23.90
C GLN A 109 8.48 10.25 23.63
N GLN A 110 9.49 9.59 23.07
CA GLN A 110 10.77 10.21 22.70
C GLN A 110 10.71 11.00 21.38
N GLY A 111 9.58 10.96 20.66
CA GLY A 111 9.44 11.59 19.35
C GLY A 111 10.20 10.87 18.22
N TRP A 112 10.75 9.67 18.48
CA TRP A 112 11.49 8.91 17.47
C TRP A 112 10.61 8.52 16.29
N LEU A 113 9.37 8.06 16.55
CA LEU A 113 8.42 7.71 15.47
C LEU A 113 8.06 8.92 14.60
N GLU A 114 7.92 10.10 15.21
CA GLU A 114 7.66 11.35 14.49
C GLU A 114 8.87 11.78 13.65
N ALA A 115 10.09 11.63 14.17
CA ALA A 115 11.31 11.85 13.41
C ALA A 115 11.41 10.92 12.20
N GLN A 116 11.05 9.63 12.36
CA GLN A 116 10.98 8.69 11.24
C GLN A 116 9.92 9.11 10.22
N ARG A 117 8.71 9.46 10.68
CA ARG A 117 7.63 9.94 9.80
C ARG A 117 8.09 11.10 8.90
N ARG A 118 8.79 12.08 9.47
CA ARG A 118 9.36 13.22 8.73
C ARG A 118 10.49 12.81 7.80
N HIS A 119 11.42 11.98 8.26
CA HIS A 119 12.57 11.51 7.48
C HIS A 119 12.13 10.81 6.19
N TRP A 120 11.11 9.96 6.29
CA TRP A 120 10.55 9.22 5.16
C TRP A 120 9.50 10.01 4.36
N GLY A 121 9.21 11.26 4.74
CA GLY A 121 8.19 12.10 4.07
C GLY A 121 6.78 11.50 4.13
N LEU A 122 6.46 10.80 5.22
CA LEU A 122 5.15 10.21 5.42
C LEU A 122 4.15 11.28 5.88
N PRO A 123 2.87 11.19 5.44
CA PRO A 123 1.83 12.14 5.81
C PRO A 123 1.55 12.17 7.32
#